data_AF-A0A2E5H228-F1
#
_entry.id   AF-A0A2E5H228-F1
#
_cell.length_a   1.000
_cell.length_b   1.000
_cell.length_c   1.000
_cell.angle_alpha   90.00
_cell.angle_beta   90.00
_cell.angle_gamma   90.00
#
_symmetry.space_group_name_H-M   'P 1'
#
loop_
_entity.id
_entity.type
_entity.pdbx_description
1 polymer ?
#
loop_
_entity_poly.entity_id
_entity_poly.type
_entity_poly.pdbx_seq_one_letter_code
_entity_poly.pdbx_strand_id
1 'polypeptide(L)'
;MLERLLDLITVLLLLGAFLTLFDPGLEHVDARMLAAVKLGATVSGVGSLVALWAAFTVAGRPGALDWVLRPVSRLLPRRAAEIVDGLATKVASGFAVVRQPGVLVGALAVSVVLWLTIALGAWAAVSAYRLAVPFTGTFLLLALLLVGVAVPTPGAVGGFHAAFQLGLTAFYAAPPDRAAAAAIVFHAISFVPVALAGLVLMAQEGVTFASIRHAAAGKNDEGS
;
A
#
# COMPACT_ATOMS: atom_id res chain seq x y z
N MET A 1 -0.58 2.68 11.50
CA MET A 1 0.74 2.58 10.82
C MET A 1 1.12 1.13 10.55
N LEU A 2 0.97 0.23 11.52
CA LEU A 2 1.28 -1.20 11.34
C LEU A 2 0.53 -1.85 10.18
N GLU A 3 -0.79 -1.62 10.07
CA GLU A 3 -1.61 -2.16 8.98
C GLU A 3 -1.07 -1.77 7.60
N ARG A 4 -0.82 -0.47 7.36
CA ARG A 4 -0.22 0.03 6.11
C ARG A 4 1.16 -0.57 5.82
N LEU A 5 1.95 -0.84 6.86
CA LEU A 5 3.24 -1.51 6.72
C LEU A 5 3.04 -2.96 6.26
N LEU A 6 2.16 -3.70 6.94
CA LEU A 6 1.80 -5.08 6.57
C LEU A 6 1.24 -5.18 5.15
N ASP A 7 0.42 -4.21 4.75
CA ASP A 7 -0.11 -4.14 3.38
C ASP A 7 1.00 -3.95 2.35
N LEU A 8 1.91 -3.00 2.58
CA LEU A 8 3.04 -2.76 1.69
C LEU A 8 3.93 -4.01 1.57
N ILE A 9 4.24 -4.64 2.70
CA ILE A 9 5.04 -5.88 2.72
C ILE A 9 4.34 -6.97 1.92
N THR A 10 3.04 -7.20 2.18
CA THR A 10 2.26 -8.24 1.51
C THR A 10 2.29 -8.05 0.00
N VAL A 11 2.09 -6.82 -0.48
CA VAL A 11 2.13 -6.53 -1.91
C VAL A 11 3.52 -6.75 -2.50
N LEU A 12 4.57 -6.33 -1.80
CA LEU A 12 5.94 -6.52 -2.27
C LEU A 12 6.34 -8.00 -2.27
N LEU A 13 5.81 -8.81 -1.35
CA LEU A 13 5.98 -10.27 -1.36
C LEU A 13 5.25 -10.92 -2.53
N LEU A 14 3.99 -10.53 -2.78
CA LEU A 14 3.23 -11.01 -3.94
C LEU A 14 3.92 -10.62 -5.25
N LEU A 15 4.43 -9.40 -5.35
CA LEU A 15 5.23 -8.94 -6.49
C LEU A 15 6.53 -9.74 -6.66
N GLY A 16 7.26 -9.96 -5.57
CA GLY A 16 8.47 -10.77 -5.57
C GLY A 16 8.19 -12.21 -6.02
N ALA A 17 7.12 -12.82 -5.51
CA ALA A 17 6.67 -14.15 -5.92
C ALA A 17 6.29 -14.18 -7.40
N PHE A 18 5.53 -13.19 -7.89
CA PHE A 18 5.19 -13.05 -9.31
C PHE A 18 6.42 -13.10 -10.21
N LEU A 19 7.47 -12.35 -9.89
CA LEU A 19 8.64 -12.20 -10.76
C LEU A 19 9.64 -13.35 -10.68
N THR A 20 9.57 -14.17 -9.63
CA THR A 20 10.53 -15.24 -9.36
C THR A 20 9.96 -16.65 -9.55
N LEU A 21 8.68 -16.86 -9.23
CA LEU A 21 8.05 -18.19 -9.22
C LEU A 21 7.14 -18.45 -10.41
N PHE A 22 6.71 -17.40 -11.13
CA PHE A 22 5.74 -17.52 -12.20
C PHE A 22 6.28 -16.96 -13.52
N ASP A 23 5.82 -17.50 -14.64
CA ASP A 23 6.01 -16.86 -15.94
C ASP A 23 5.14 -15.60 -15.96
N PRO A 24 5.73 -14.40 -16.03
CA PRO A 24 4.98 -13.18 -15.90
C PRO A 24 4.19 -12.84 -17.18
N GLY A 25 4.34 -13.62 -18.26
CA GLY A 25 3.65 -13.37 -19.54
C GLY A 25 4.07 -12.05 -20.19
N LEU A 26 5.26 -11.55 -19.83
CA LEU A 26 5.82 -10.26 -20.27
C LEU A 26 6.60 -10.39 -21.57
N GLU A 27 6.13 -11.24 -22.48
CA GLU A 27 6.82 -11.59 -23.74
C GLU A 27 7.12 -10.37 -24.63
N HIS A 28 6.38 -9.27 -24.44
CA HIS A 28 6.47 -8.05 -25.22
C HIS A 28 7.37 -6.97 -24.59
N VAL A 29 7.92 -7.22 -23.40
CA VAL A 29 8.70 -6.23 -22.63
C VAL A 29 10.19 -6.34 -22.94
N ASP A 30 10.85 -5.21 -23.16
CA ASP A 30 12.31 -5.15 -23.31
C ASP A 30 13.00 -5.83 -22.12
N ALA A 31 13.95 -6.74 -22.42
CA ALA A 31 14.72 -7.48 -21.44
C ALA A 31 15.39 -6.56 -20.39
N ARG A 32 15.79 -5.33 -20.77
CA ARG A 32 16.34 -4.35 -19.82
C ARG A 32 15.30 -3.82 -18.83
N MET A 33 14.10 -3.51 -19.31
CA MET A 33 13.01 -3.05 -18.46
C MET A 33 12.52 -4.16 -17.54
N LEU A 34 12.41 -5.39 -18.06
CA LEU A 34 12.09 -6.57 -17.27
C LEU A 34 13.14 -6.82 -16.17
N ALA A 35 14.42 -6.70 -16.50
CA ALA A 35 15.51 -6.85 -15.52
C ALA A 35 15.46 -5.74 -14.44
N ALA A 36 15.19 -4.50 -14.82
CA ALA A 36 15.04 -3.39 -13.88
C ALA A 36 13.86 -3.58 -12.94
N VAL A 37 12.72 -4.05 -13.44
CA VAL A 37 11.54 -4.37 -12.62
C VAL A 37 11.81 -5.55 -11.68
N LYS A 38 12.45 -6.62 -12.19
CA LYS A 38 12.89 -7.77 -11.37
C LYS A 38 13.83 -7.35 -10.25
N LEU A 39 14.80 -6.49 -10.54
CA LEU A 39 15.75 -5.99 -9.55
C LEU A 39 15.05 -5.07 -8.53
N GLY A 40 14.23 -4.13 -9.00
CA GLY A 40 13.47 -3.22 -8.13
C GLY A 40 12.53 -3.96 -7.18
N ALA A 41 11.84 -4.98 -7.67
CA ALA A 41 10.94 -5.81 -6.88
C ALA A 41 11.68 -6.72 -5.88
N THR A 42 12.78 -7.36 -6.29
CA THR A 42 13.59 -8.18 -5.38
C THR A 42 14.23 -7.34 -4.28
N VAL A 43 14.79 -6.17 -4.62
CA VAL A 43 15.34 -5.22 -3.64
C VAL A 43 14.24 -4.73 -2.69
N SER A 44 13.07 -4.37 -3.19
CA SER A 44 11.96 -3.88 -2.35
C SER A 44 11.37 -4.97 -1.46
N GLY A 45 11.23 -6.19 -1.99
CA GLY A 45 10.76 -7.36 -1.22
C GLY A 45 11.74 -7.75 -0.11
N VAL A 46 13.03 -7.88 -0.44
CA VAL A 46 14.09 -8.15 0.56
C VAL A 46 14.17 -7.01 1.58
N GLY A 47 14.15 -5.76 1.12
CA GLY A 47 14.15 -4.58 2.00
C GLY A 47 12.97 -4.57 2.98
N SER A 48 11.79 -4.98 2.53
CA SER A 48 10.58 -5.06 3.37
C SER A 48 10.66 -6.19 4.40
N LEU A 49 11.21 -7.35 4.02
CA LEU A 49 11.48 -8.44 4.96
C LEU A 49 12.55 -8.05 6.00
N VAL A 50 13.60 -7.35 5.58
CA VAL A 50 14.63 -6.82 6.48
C VAL A 50 14.04 -5.77 7.42
N ALA A 51 13.18 -4.87 6.91
CA ALA A 51 12.50 -3.87 7.72
C ALA A 51 11.57 -4.52 8.76
N LEU A 52 10.84 -5.57 8.39
CA LEU A 52 10.05 -6.37 9.34
C LEU A 52 10.92 -7.03 10.39
N TRP A 53 12.01 -7.66 9.99
CA TRP A 53 12.93 -8.35 10.90
C TRP A 53 13.59 -7.35 11.85
N ALA A 54 14.03 -6.19 11.34
CA ALA A 54 14.56 -5.10 12.14
C ALA A 54 13.51 -4.57 13.12
N ALA A 55 12.26 -4.38 12.67
CA ALA A 55 11.16 -3.98 13.53
C ALA A 55 10.89 -5.02 14.63
N PHE A 56 10.91 -6.32 14.30
CA PHE A 56 10.72 -7.40 15.25
C PHE A 56 11.84 -7.48 16.30
N THR A 57 13.10 -7.38 15.86
CA THR A 57 14.27 -7.44 16.74
C THR A 57 14.39 -6.20 17.65
N VAL A 58 14.07 -5.02 17.12
CA VAL A 58 14.05 -3.77 17.90
C VAL A 58 12.82 -3.73 18.82
N ALA A 59 11.66 -4.26 18.40
CA ALA A 59 10.47 -4.40 19.25
C ALA A 59 10.73 -5.32 20.44
N GLY A 60 11.44 -6.43 20.23
CA GLY A 60 11.75 -7.40 21.28
C GLY A 60 12.68 -6.89 22.39
N ARG A 61 13.29 -5.71 22.26
CA ARG A 61 14.23 -5.16 23.24
C ARG A 61 13.70 -3.87 23.90
N PRO A 62 13.37 -3.88 25.21
CA PRO A 62 13.08 -2.64 25.93
C PRO A 62 14.34 -1.74 25.92
N GLY A 63 14.22 -0.55 25.31
CA GLY A 63 15.32 0.44 25.20
C GLY A 63 16.07 0.48 23.86
N ALA A 64 15.78 -0.40 22.90
CA ALA A 64 16.45 -0.38 21.59
C ALA A 64 16.06 0.84 20.72
N LEU A 65 14.80 1.30 20.81
CA LEU A 65 14.37 2.55 20.18
C LEU A 65 15.16 3.74 20.74
N ASP A 66 15.33 3.79 22.05
CA ASP A 66 16.11 4.82 22.75
C ASP A 66 17.57 4.82 22.30
N TRP A 67 18.19 3.66 22.11
CA TRP A 67 19.59 3.56 21.65
C TRP A 67 19.76 4.05 20.20
N VAL A 68 18.79 3.81 19.33
CA VAL A 68 18.81 4.26 17.93
C VAL A 68 18.46 5.75 17.79
N LEU A 69 17.52 6.26 18.61
CA LEU A 69 17.00 7.62 18.49
C LEU A 69 17.80 8.65 19.30
N ARG A 70 18.46 8.27 20.41
CA ARG A 70 19.26 9.17 21.27
C ARG A 70 20.40 9.92 20.55
N PRO A 71 21.16 9.32 19.61
CA PRO A 71 22.19 10.06 18.88
C PRO A 71 21.59 11.13 17.96
N VAL A 72 20.45 10.80 17.34
CA VAL A 72 19.74 11.66 16.38
C VAL A 72 19.04 12.81 17.09
N SER A 73 18.36 12.55 18.21
CA SER A 73 17.65 13.56 19.00
C SER A 73 18.57 14.59 19.65
N ARG A 74 19.85 14.26 19.89
CA ARG A 74 20.86 15.20 20.42
C ARG A 74 21.36 16.22 19.39
N LEU A 75 21.16 15.97 18.10
CA LEU A 75 21.60 16.84 17.01
C LEU A 75 20.46 17.70 16.44
N LEU A 76 19.24 17.54 16.94
CA LEU A 76 18.04 18.14 16.38
C LEU A 76 17.55 19.37 17.18
N PRO A 77 17.18 20.48 16.51
CA PRO A 77 16.53 21.62 17.15
C PRO A 77 15.23 21.22 17.86
N ARG A 78 14.85 21.90 18.95
CA ARG A 78 13.69 21.57 19.82
C ARG A 78 12.39 21.21 19.08
N ARG A 79 12.04 21.93 18.01
CA ARG A 79 10.84 21.63 17.19
C ARG A 79 10.91 20.29 16.44
N ALA A 80 12.10 19.90 15.99
CA ALA A 80 12.29 18.62 15.32
C ALA A 80 12.37 17.47 16.32
N ALA A 81 12.85 17.71 17.54
CA ALA A 81 12.83 16.72 18.63
C ALA A 81 11.40 16.33 19.02
N GLU A 82 10.48 17.30 19.13
CA GLU A 82 9.06 17.03 19.43
C GLU A 82 8.36 16.22 18.33
N ILE A 83 8.65 16.52 17.05
CA ILE A 83 8.15 15.73 15.91
C ILE A 83 8.73 14.31 15.94
N VAL A 84 10.01 14.17 16.24
CA VAL A 84 10.70 12.87 16.34
C VAL A 84 10.17 12.05 17.51
N ASP A 85 9.89 12.67 18.66
CA ASP A 85 9.28 11.97 19.82
C ASP A 85 7.84 11.54 19.52
N GLY A 86 7.06 12.38 18.84
CA GLY A 86 5.71 12.00 18.38
C GLY A 86 5.74 10.84 17.39
N LEU A 87 6.71 10.83 16.48
CA LEU A 87 6.93 9.73 15.53
C LEU A 87 7.44 8.46 16.26
N ALA A 88 8.37 8.61 17.20
CA ALA A 88 8.93 7.54 18.01
C ALA A 88 7.86 6.86 18.87
N THR A 89 6.93 7.63 19.44
CA THR A 89 5.81 7.10 20.22
C THR A 89 4.84 6.30 19.33
N LYS A 90 4.52 6.82 18.13
CA LYS A 90 3.71 6.10 17.13
C LYS A 90 4.39 4.81 16.67
N VAL A 91 5.70 4.86 16.41
CA VAL A 91 6.51 3.69 16.06
C VAL A 91 6.52 2.69 17.22
N ALA A 92 6.82 3.11 18.44
CA ALA A 92 6.83 2.27 19.64
C ALA A 92 5.47 1.59 19.89
N SER A 93 4.36 2.30 19.67
CA SER A 93 3.01 1.72 19.78
C SER A 93 2.74 0.65 18.71
N GLY A 94 3.23 0.83 17.48
CA GLY A 94 3.16 -0.19 16.43
C GLY A 94 4.02 -1.42 16.75
N PHE A 95 5.14 -1.21 17.45
CA PHE A 95 6.04 -2.26 17.90
C PHE A 95 5.44 -3.10 19.05
N ALA A 96 4.49 -2.56 19.83
CA ALA A 96 3.79 -3.31 20.86
C ALA A 96 2.98 -4.49 20.28
N VAL A 97 2.41 -4.33 19.08
CA VAL A 97 1.71 -5.41 18.36
C VAL A 97 2.69 -6.42 17.77
N VAL A 98 3.86 -5.96 17.31
CA VAL A 98 4.94 -6.83 16.79
C VAL A 98 5.48 -7.78 17.87
N ARG A 99 5.34 -7.44 19.16
CA ARG A 99 5.70 -8.31 20.30
C ARG A 99 4.75 -9.50 20.49
N GLN A 100 3.61 -9.54 19.80
CA GLN A 100 2.65 -10.63 19.87
C GLN A 100 2.66 -11.42 18.56
N PRO A 101 3.53 -12.43 18.41
CA PRO A 101 3.73 -13.12 17.14
C PRO A 101 2.45 -13.76 16.60
N GLY A 102 1.56 -14.27 17.45
CA GLY A 102 0.27 -14.81 17.03
C GLY A 102 -0.64 -13.75 16.38
N VAL A 103 -0.71 -12.55 16.97
CA VAL A 103 -1.49 -11.43 16.41
C VAL A 103 -0.86 -10.93 15.11
N LEU A 104 0.48 -10.86 15.05
CA LEU A 104 1.20 -10.47 13.84
C LEU A 104 0.98 -11.44 12.68
N VAL A 105 1.07 -12.76 12.93
CA VAL A 105 0.80 -13.79 11.92
C VAL A 105 -0.65 -13.75 11.48
N GLY A 106 -1.60 -13.60 12.42
CA GLY A 106 -3.02 -13.44 12.09
C GLY A 106 -3.27 -12.21 11.19
N ALA A 107 -2.69 -11.06 11.54
CA ALA A 107 -2.82 -9.84 10.75
C ALA A 107 -2.18 -9.98 9.36
N LEU A 108 -1.01 -10.63 9.25
CA LEU A 108 -0.37 -10.92 7.97
C LEU A 108 -1.25 -11.85 7.11
N ALA A 109 -1.81 -12.90 7.70
CA ALA A 109 -2.70 -13.83 6.99
C ALA A 109 -3.95 -13.12 6.46
N VAL A 110 -4.56 -12.26 7.27
CA VAL A 110 -5.70 -11.43 6.84
C VAL A 110 -5.29 -10.48 5.71
N SER A 111 -4.13 -9.84 5.80
CA SER A 111 -3.62 -8.98 4.72
C SER A 111 -3.39 -9.76 3.43
N VAL A 112 -2.79 -10.96 3.50
CA VAL A 112 -2.63 -11.84 2.32
C VAL A 112 -3.97 -12.17 1.67
N VAL A 113 -4.97 -12.59 2.46
CA VAL A 113 -6.30 -12.92 1.95
C VAL A 113 -6.97 -11.69 1.32
N LEU A 114 -6.86 -10.53 1.96
CA LEU A 114 -7.37 -9.27 1.45
C LEU A 114 -6.73 -8.92 0.10
N TRP A 115 -5.41 -8.95 0.01
CA TRP A 115 -4.69 -8.62 -1.22
C TRP A 115 -4.94 -9.61 -2.35
N LEU A 116 -5.08 -10.91 -2.05
CA LEU A 116 -5.51 -11.90 -3.06
C LEU A 116 -6.94 -11.65 -3.53
N THR A 117 -7.83 -11.19 -2.65
CA THR A 117 -9.21 -10.80 -3.03
C THR A 117 -9.21 -9.58 -3.94
N ILE A 118 -8.37 -8.58 -3.63
CA ILE A 118 -8.19 -7.39 -4.48
C ILE A 118 -7.59 -7.80 -5.84
N ALA A 119 -6.59 -8.67 -5.85
CA ALA A 119 -5.99 -9.22 -7.08
C ALA A 119 -7.01 -9.98 -7.93
N LEU A 120 -7.89 -10.76 -7.29
CA LEU A 120 -8.98 -11.45 -7.97
C LEU A 120 -9.96 -10.46 -8.60
N GLY A 121 -10.31 -9.39 -7.89
CA GLY A 121 -11.14 -8.30 -8.43
C GLY A 121 -10.48 -7.61 -9.63
N ALA A 122 -9.18 -7.30 -9.53
CA ALA A 122 -8.41 -6.73 -10.63
C ALA A 122 -8.37 -7.67 -11.84
N TRP A 123 -8.11 -8.96 -11.59
CA TRP A 123 -8.04 -9.97 -12.63
C TRP A 123 -9.39 -10.18 -13.33
N ALA A 124 -10.48 -10.21 -12.56
CA ALA A 124 -11.84 -10.28 -13.10
C ALA A 124 -12.16 -9.05 -13.97
N ALA A 125 -11.81 -7.85 -13.52
CA ALA A 125 -12.00 -6.62 -14.29
C ALA A 125 -11.23 -6.65 -15.61
N VAL A 126 -9.95 -7.03 -15.59
CA VAL A 126 -9.10 -7.13 -16.78
C VAL A 126 -9.59 -8.24 -17.73
N SER A 127 -10.02 -9.38 -17.18
CA SER A 127 -10.58 -10.50 -17.94
C SER A 127 -11.90 -10.16 -18.62
N ALA A 128 -12.75 -9.33 -18.01
CA ALA A 128 -14.00 -8.86 -18.60
C ALA A 128 -13.78 -8.11 -19.93
N TYR A 129 -12.62 -7.48 -20.10
CA TYR A 129 -12.21 -6.79 -21.33
C TYR A 129 -11.36 -7.66 -22.28
N ARG A 130 -11.28 -8.98 -22.03
CA ARG A 130 -10.52 -9.96 -22.83
C ARG A 130 -9.05 -9.59 -23.00
N LEU A 131 -8.46 -9.02 -21.95
CA LEU A 131 -7.02 -8.74 -21.91
C LEU A 131 -6.28 -10.00 -21.43
N ALA A 132 -5.21 -10.38 -22.14
CA ALA A 132 -4.42 -11.56 -21.85
C ALA A 132 -3.44 -11.31 -20.69
N VAL A 133 -3.99 -11.14 -19.48
CA VAL A 133 -3.22 -10.93 -18.25
C VAL A 133 -3.41 -12.16 -17.35
N PRO A 134 -2.34 -12.90 -17.02
CA PRO A 134 -2.45 -14.00 -16.07
C PRO A 134 -2.83 -13.46 -14.68
N PHE A 135 -3.45 -14.28 -13.83
CA PHE A 135 -3.85 -13.86 -12.48
C PHE A 135 -2.69 -13.25 -11.70
N THR A 136 -1.54 -13.91 -11.71
CA THR A 136 -0.30 -13.45 -11.05
C THR A 136 0.19 -12.12 -11.62
N GLY A 137 -0.12 -11.83 -12.89
CA GLY A 137 0.17 -10.55 -13.54
C GLY A 137 -0.48 -9.34 -12.90
N THR A 138 -1.57 -9.54 -12.15
CA THR A 138 -2.21 -8.47 -11.38
C THR A 138 -1.38 -8.01 -10.20
N PHE A 139 -0.44 -8.81 -9.68
CA PHE A 139 0.40 -8.40 -8.56
C PHE A 139 1.32 -7.24 -8.96
N LEU A 140 1.80 -7.22 -10.21
CA LEU A 140 2.49 -6.07 -10.80
C LEU A 140 1.59 -4.83 -10.88
N LEU A 141 0.35 -5.01 -11.36
CA LEU A 141 -0.61 -3.92 -11.48
C LEU A 141 -0.95 -3.32 -10.11
N LEU A 142 -1.10 -4.15 -9.08
CA LEU A 142 -1.34 -3.71 -7.71
C LEU A 142 -0.15 -2.96 -7.13
N ALA A 143 1.08 -3.42 -7.37
CA ALA A 143 2.28 -2.71 -6.96
C ALA A 143 2.39 -1.31 -7.61
N LEU A 144 2.11 -1.20 -8.90
CA LEU A 144 2.04 0.09 -9.60
C LEU A 144 0.92 0.97 -9.04
N LEU A 145 -0.23 0.38 -8.71
CA LEU A 145 -1.34 1.09 -8.09
C LEU A 145 -0.96 1.71 -6.74
N LEU A 146 -0.16 1.05 -5.90
CA LEU A 146 0.33 1.67 -4.65
C LEU A 146 1.09 2.97 -4.90
N VAL A 147 1.87 3.03 -5.98
CA VAL A 147 2.56 4.25 -6.40
C VAL A 147 1.55 5.29 -6.91
N GLY A 148 0.60 4.85 -7.75
CA GLY A 148 -0.45 5.72 -8.29
C GLY A 148 -1.30 6.38 -7.21
N VAL A 149 -1.79 5.62 -6.23
CA VAL A 149 -2.64 6.15 -5.15
C VAL A 149 -1.89 7.00 -4.13
N ALA A 150 -0.55 6.96 -4.13
CA ALA A 150 0.25 7.87 -3.33
C ALA A 150 0.16 9.32 -3.83
N VAL A 151 -0.24 9.53 -5.09
CA VAL A 151 -0.54 10.86 -5.62
C VAL A 151 -1.89 11.34 -5.05
N PRO A 152 -1.91 12.43 -4.26
CA PRO A 152 -3.11 12.87 -3.56
C PRO A 152 -4.13 13.46 -4.54
N THR A 153 -5.02 12.61 -5.05
CA THR A 153 -6.15 12.98 -5.89
C THR A 153 -7.47 12.65 -5.19
N PRO A 154 -8.55 13.42 -5.38
CA PRO A 154 -9.85 13.10 -4.82
C PRO A 154 -10.29 11.68 -5.20
N GLY A 155 -10.57 10.85 -4.21
CA GLY A 155 -10.94 9.44 -4.41
C GLY A 155 -9.87 8.60 -5.13
N ALA A 156 -8.61 9.04 -5.17
CA ALA A 156 -7.51 8.41 -5.89
C ALA A 156 -7.69 8.24 -7.42
N VAL A 157 -8.74 8.81 -8.02
CA VAL A 157 -9.16 8.60 -9.42
C VAL A 157 -7.99 8.77 -10.39
N GLY A 158 -7.30 9.91 -10.37
CA GLY A 158 -6.25 10.22 -11.36
C GLY A 158 -5.07 9.24 -11.30
N GLY A 159 -4.45 9.13 -10.13
CA GLY A 159 -3.28 8.28 -9.93
C GLY A 159 -3.58 6.79 -10.09
N PHE A 160 -4.75 6.34 -9.62
CA PHE A 160 -5.21 4.96 -9.77
C PHE A 160 -5.37 4.59 -11.25
N HIS A 161 -6.16 5.38 -12.01
CA HIS A 161 -6.44 5.04 -13.41
C HIS A 161 -5.17 5.10 -14.26
N ALA A 162 -4.33 6.12 -14.05
CA ALA A 162 -3.08 6.26 -14.80
C ALA A 162 -2.12 5.09 -14.53
N ALA A 163 -1.91 4.71 -13.27
CA ALA A 163 -1.01 3.61 -12.92
C ALA A 163 -1.50 2.26 -13.43
N PHE A 164 -2.80 1.97 -13.32
CA PHE A 164 -3.38 0.71 -13.80
C PHE A 164 -3.34 0.63 -15.32
N GLN A 165 -3.71 1.71 -16.01
CA GLN A 165 -3.67 1.78 -17.47
C GLN A 165 -2.23 1.65 -17.98
N LEU A 166 -1.27 2.35 -17.37
CA LEU A 166 0.16 2.22 -17.70
C LEU A 166 0.66 0.80 -17.49
N GLY A 167 0.27 0.16 -16.39
CA GLY A 167 0.60 -1.24 -16.12
C GLY A 167 0.12 -2.17 -17.25
N LEU A 168 -1.12 -2.02 -17.68
CA LEU A 168 -1.71 -2.83 -18.74
C LEU A 168 -1.11 -2.55 -20.12
N THR A 169 -0.89 -1.28 -20.48
CA THR A 169 -0.36 -0.91 -21.80
C THR A 169 1.13 -1.22 -21.92
N ALA A 170 1.93 -0.87 -20.90
CA ALA A 170 3.38 -0.99 -20.96
C ALA A 170 3.88 -2.43 -20.76
N PHE A 171 3.18 -3.24 -19.95
CA PHE A 171 3.63 -4.59 -19.60
C PHE A 171 2.85 -5.70 -20.30
N TYR A 172 1.60 -5.46 -20.68
CA TYR A 172 0.74 -6.46 -21.32
C TYR A 172 0.28 -6.06 -22.72
N ALA A 173 0.84 -4.98 -23.29
CA ALA A 173 0.50 -4.47 -24.62
C ALA A 173 -1.03 -4.28 -24.83
N ALA A 174 -1.75 -3.98 -23.75
CA ALA A 174 -3.20 -3.82 -23.81
C ALA A 174 -3.58 -2.60 -24.66
N PRO A 175 -4.64 -2.67 -25.49
CA PRO A 175 -5.19 -1.49 -26.14
C PRO A 175 -5.56 -0.39 -25.11
N PRO A 176 -5.16 0.88 -25.31
CA PRO A 176 -5.33 1.93 -24.31
C PRO A 176 -6.77 2.17 -23.86
N ASP A 177 -7.72 2.02 -24.79
CA ASP A 177 -9.17 2.11 -24.56
C ASP A 177 -9.67 1.01 -23.62
N ARG A 178 -9.26 -0.24 -23.85
CA ARG A 178 -9.61 -1.38 -22.98
C ARG A 178 -8.92 -1.31 -21.63
N ALA A 179 -7.66 -0.86 -21.59
CA ALA A 179 -6.92 -0.66 -20.36
C ALA A 179 -7.57 0.41 -19.47
N ALA A 180 -8.00 1.53 -20.06
CA ALA A 180 -8.76 2.56 -19.35
C ALA A 180 -10.11 2.03 -18.84
N ALA A 181 -10.85 1.30 -19.68
CA ALA A 181 -12.14 0.73 -19.29
C ALA A 181 -12.00 -0.27 -18.12
N ALA A 182 -10.99 -1.14 -18.16
CA ALA A 182 -10.67 -2.05 -17.06
C ALA A 182 -10.32 -1.31 -15.77
N ALA A 183 -9.52 -0.23 -15.86
CA ALA A 183 -9.19 0.62 -14.72
C ALA A 183 -10.44 1.27 -14.10
N ILE A 184 -11.36 1.77 -14.94
CA ILE A 184 -12.61 2.40 -14.49
C ILE A 184 -13.48 1.39 -13.75
N VAL A 185 -13.71 0.22 -14.35
CA VAL A 185 -14.55 -0.82 -13.74
C VAL A 185 -13.94 -1.32 -12.44
N PHE A 186 -12.64 -1.59 -12.41
CA PHE A 186 -11.98 -2.06 -11.19
C PHE A 186 -12.05 -1.03 -10.08
N HIS A 187 -11.84 0.26 -10.39
CA HIS A 187 -11.99 1.32 -9.42
C HIS A 187 -13.43 1.41 -8.90
N ALA A 188 -14.43 1.39 -9.79
CA ALA A 188 -15.83 1.48 -9.40
C ALA A 188 -16.23 0.32 -8.46
N ILE A 189 -15.85 -0.91 -8.78
CA ILE A 189 -16.16 -2.10 -7.97
C ILE A 189 -15.48 -2.04 -6.60
N SER A 190 -14.26 -1.52 -6.52
CA SER A 190 -13.49 -1.43 -5.27
C SER A 190 -13.87 -0.22 -4.40
N PHE A 191 -14.23 0.90 -5.01
CA PHE A 191 -14.50 2.16 -4.31
C PHE A 191 -15.98 2.36 -3.98
N VAL A 192 -16.89 2.14 -4.93
CA VAL A 192 -18.30 2.52 -4.77
C VAL A 192 -18.98 1.81 -3.59
N PRO A 193 -18.86 0.48 -3.41
CA PRO A 193 -19.50 -0.19 -2.28
C PRO A 193 -19.01 0.33 -0.92
N VAL A 194 -17.69 0.59 -0.81
CA VAL A 194 -17.07 1.09 0.42
C VAL A 194 -17.50 2.54 0.68
N ALA A 195 -17.51 3.38 -0.36
CA ALA A 195 -17.96 4.76 -0.25
C ALA A 195 -19.44 4.84 0.15
N LEU A 196 -20.30 4.02 -0.44
CA LEU A 196 -21.72 3.93 -0.08
C LEU A 196 -21.91 3.46 1.36
N ALA A 197 -21.20 2.41 1.79
CA ALA A 197 -21.26 1.95 3.18
C ALA A 197 -20.83 3.06 4.16
N GLY A 198 -19.74 3.77 3.85
CA GLY A 198 -19.30 4.92 4.64
C GLY A 198 -20.35 6.03 4.71
N LEU A 199 -21.00 6.37 3.59
CA LEU A 199 -22.08 7.36 3.56
C LEU A 199 -23.30 6.93 4.39
N VAL A 200 -23.68 5.66 4.32
CA VAL A 200 -24.79 5.11 5.14
C VAL A 200 -24.46 5.21 6.63
N LEU A 201 -23.25 4.83 7.03
CA LEU A 201 -22.81 4.93 8.44
C LEU A 201 -22.75 6.38 8.92
N MET A 202 -22.22 7.30 8.10
CA MET A 202 -22.21 8.73 8.43
C MET A 202 -23.62 9.28 8.64
N ALA A 203 -24.58 8.87 7.80
CA ALA A 203 -25.97 9.27 7.95
C ALA A 203 -26.61 8.70 9.24
N GLN A 204 -26.28 7.46 9.60
CA GLN A 204 -26.75 6.82 10.84
C GLN A 204 -26.18 7.49 12.10
N GLU A 205 -24.92 7.92 12.06
CA GLU A 205 -24.24 8.56 13.20
C GLU A 205 -24.46 10.08 13.27
N GLY A 206 -25.21 10.68 12.33
CA GLY A 206 -25.45 12.11 12.27
C GLY A 206 -24.20 12.95 11.98
N VAL A 207 -23.15 12.33 11.44
CA VAL A 207 -21.90 13.00 11.10
C VAL A 207 -22.09 13.79 9.80
N THR A 208 -21.97 15.11 9.89
CA THR A 208 -22.09 16.00 8.72
C THR A 208 -20.73 16.34 8.15
N PHE A 209 -20.67 16.66 6.87
CA PHE A 209 -19.44 17.20 6.26
C PHE A 209 -18.93 18.47 6.97
N ALA A 210 -19.84 19.25 7.57
CA ALA A 210 -19.50 20.43 8.35
C ALA A 210 -18.80 20.07 9.67
N SER A 211 -19.24 19.03 10.38
CA SER A 211 -18.58 18.59 11.62
C SER A 211 -17.20 18.00 11.36
N ILE A 212 -17.04 17.25 10.27
CA ILE A 212 -15.72 16.74 9.82
C ILE A 212 -14.76 17.90 9.49
N ARG A 213 -15.26 18.92 8.78
CA ARG A 213 -14.45 20.10 8.41
C ARG A 213 -14.02 20.92 9.63
N HIS A 214 -14.90 21.09 10.61
CA HIS A 214 -14.55 21.76 11.88
C HIS A 214 -13.53 20.97 12.70
N ALA A 215 -13.67 19.64 12.78
CA ALA A 215 -12.70 18.79 13.45
C ALA A 215 -11.32 18.77 12.75
N ALA A 216 -11.29 18.91 11.42
CA ALA A 216 -10.06 19.02 10.65
C ALA A 216 -9.39 20.41 10.81
N ALA A 217 -10.18 21.48 10.95
CA ALA A 217 -9.67 22.84 11.14
C ALA A 217 -9.13 23.08 12.56
N GLY A 218 -9.81 22.57 13.60
CA GLY A 218 -9.37 22.77 15.00
C GLY A 218 -8.01 22.13 15.34
N LYS A 219 -7.58 21.12 14.58
CA LYS A 219 -6.23 20.52 14.72
C LYS A 219 -5.09 21.39 14.19
N ASN A 220 -5.37 22.40 13.37
CA ASN A 220 -4.34 23.31 12.85
C ASN A 220 -4.08 24.51 13.77
N ASP A 221 -5.03 24.86 14.65
CA ASP A 221 -4.92 26.01 15.54
C ASP A 221 -4.23 25.69 16.89
N GLU A 222 -4.25 24.42 17.34
CA GLU A 222 -3.56 23.99 18.57
C GLU A 222 -2.04 23.74 18.38
N GLY A 223 -1.53 23.91 17.16
CA GLY A 223 -0.11 23.69 16.80
C GLY A 223 0.68 24.94 16.39
N SER A 224 0.15 26.15 16.62
CA SER A 224 0.77 27.44 16.27
C SER A 224 1.38 28.16 17.47
#